data_AF-A0ABD2MR59-F1
#
_entry.id   AF-A0ABD2MR59-F1
#
_cell.length_a   1.000
_cell.length_b   1.000
_cell.length_c   1.000
_cell.angle_alpha   90.00
_cell.angle_beta   90.00
_cell.angle_gamma   90.00
#
_symmetry.space_group_name_H-M   'P 1'
#
loop_
_entity.id
_entity.type
_entity.pdbx_description
1 polymer ?
#
loop_
_entity_poly.entity_id
_entity_poly.type
_entity_poly.pdbx_seq_one_letter_code
_entity_poly.pdbx_strand_id
1 'polypeptide(L)' 'MPELADSSGDEYDAECPYCSGNFSQDTRGEKWAKCDSCFKWAHEDCGDVASNRFLCSLCLDV' A
#
# COMPACT_ATOMS: atom_id res chain seq x y z
N MET A 1 -35.04 -16.13 -0.17
CA MET A 1 -34.17 -15.51 0.85
C MET A 1 -33.33 -14.49 0.12
N PRO A 2 -33.52 -13.17 0.33
CA PRO A 2 -32.74 -12.17 -0.37
C PRO A 2 -31.37 -12.11 0.31
N GLU A 3 -30.41 -12.86 -0.22
CA GLU A 3 -29.01 -12.66 0.15
C GLU A 3 -28.52 -11.43 -0.64
N LEU A 4 -28.88 -10.28 -0.09
CA LEU A 4 -28.26 -8.96 -0.19
C LEU A 4 -26.93 -8.89 -0.98
N ALA A 5 -27.01 -8.23 -2.15
CA ALA A 5 -25.86 -7.74 -2.88
C ALA A 5 -25.24 -6.58 -2.09
N ASP A 6 -24.11 -6.83 -1.42
CA ASP A 6 -23.17 -5.77 -1.04
C ASP A 6 -22.12 -5.66 -2.16
N SER A 7 -22.34 -4.68 -3.02
CA SER A 7 -21.47 -4.31 -4.11
C SER A 7 -20.53 -3.21 -3.61
N SER A 8 -19.30 -3.55 -3.20
CA SER A 8 -18.15 -2.63 -3.15
C SER A 8 -16.82 -3.40 -3.05
N GLY A 9 -16.29 -3.82 -4.20
CA GLY A 9 -15.06 -3.24 -4.75
C GLY A 9 -13.70 -3.31 -4.05
N ASP A 10 -13.47 -3.99 -2.93
CA ASP A 10 -12.18 -3.84 -2.20
C ASP A 10 -11.33 -5.12 -2.12
N GLU A 11 -11.09 -5.80 -3.25
CA GLU A 11 -10.17 -6.96 -3.27
C GLU A 11 -8.68 -6.57 -3.37
N TYR A 12 -8.34 -5.29 -3.49
CA TYR A 12 -6.93 -4.82 -3.54
C TYR A 12 -6.71 -3.46 -2.86
N ASP A 13 -7.37 -3.19 -1.73
CA ASP A 13 -6.98 -2.00 -0.97
C ASP A 13 -5.53 -2.16 -0.48
N ALA A 14 -4.66 -1.30 -1.02
CA ALA A 14 -3.24 -1.31 -0.71
C ALA A 14 -3.04 -0.71 0.68
N GLU A 15 -2.77 -1.57 1.67
CA GLU A 15 -2.45 -1.12 3.03
C GLU A 15 -0.94 -0.84 3.17
N CYS A 16 -0.59 0.33 3.71
CA CYS A 16 0.77 0.67 4.06
C CYS A 16 1.20 -0.07 5.34
N PRO A 17 2.23 -0.93 5.31
CA PRO A 17 2.66 -1.73 6.47
C PRO A 17 3.30 -0.90 7.60
N TYR A 18 3.50 0.40 7.41
CA TYR A 18 4.14 1.31 8.38
C TYR A 18 3.13 2.04 9.25
N CYS A 19 2.13 2.64 8.61
CA CYS A 19 1.09 3.41 9.28
C CYS A 19 -0.25 2.67 9.34
N SER A 20 -0.33 1.47 8.76
CA SER A 20 -1.58 0.71 8.55
C SER A 20 -2.67 1.54 7.87
N GLY A 21 -2.27 2.52 7.07
CA GLY A 21 -3.16 3.36 6.28
C GLY A 21 -3.58 2.62 5.01
N ASN A 22 -4.84 2.74 4.64
CA ASN A 22 -5.42 2.18 3.43
C ASN A 22 -5.29 3.16 2.26
N PHE A 23 -4.94 2.69 1.06
CA PHE A 23 -4.86 3.54 -0.13
C PHE A 23 -6.19 4.25 -0.40
N SER A 24 -7.32 3.57 -0.21
CA SER A 24 -8.64 4.19 -0.38
C SER A 24 -9.00 5.21 0.71
N GLN A 25 -8.33 5.16 1.87
CA GLN A 25 -8.48 6.17 2.93
C GLN A 25 -7.52 7.35 2.73
N ASP A 26 -6.57 7.22 1.81
CA ASP A 26 -5.64 8.29 1.47
C ASP A 26 -6.35 9.39 0.67
N THR A 27 -6.83 10.38 1.40
CA THR A 27 -7.53 11.55 0.84
C THR A 27 -6.61 12.75 0.66
N ARG A 28 -5.35 12.64 1.12
CA ARG A 28 -4.39 13.74 1.18
C ARG A 28 -3.49 13.83 -0.05
N GLY A 29 -3.57 12.84 -0.95
CA GLY A 29 -2.71 12.77 -2.12
C GLY A 29 -1.30 12.36 -1.74
N GLU A 30 -1.17 11.50 -0.72
CA GLU A 30 0.12 10.94 -0.35
C GLU A 30 0.63 10.10 -1.53
N LYS A 31 1.95 10.07 -1.69
CA LYS A 31 2.54 9.31 -2.79
C LYS A 31 2.81 7.91 -2.33
N TRP A 32 2.34 6.96 -3.12
CA TRP A 32 2.50 5.54 -2.86
C TRP A 32 3.45 4.94 -3.87
N ALA A 33 4.34 4.09 -3.39
CA ALA A 33 5.22 3.31 -4.22
C ALA A 33 5.10 1.82 -3.89
N LYS A 34 5.29 1.01 -4.93
CA LYS A 34 5.17 -0.44 -4.84
C LYS A 34 6.55 -1.05 -4.71
N CYS A 35 6.74 -1.87 -3.68
CA CYS A 35 8.02 -2.52 -3.41
C CYS A 35 8.34 -3.51 -4.53
N ASP A 36 9.54 -3.41 -5.11
CA ASP A 36 9.97 -4.30 -6.19
C ASP A 36 10.16 -5.76 -5.73
N SER A 37 10.48 -5.95 -4.44
CA SER A 37 10.76 -7.27 -3.86
C SER A 37 9.50 -7.99 -3.36
N CYS A 38 8.70 -7.34 -2.52
CA CYS A 38 7.50 -7.95 -1.92
C CYS A 38 6.19 -7.54 -2.59
N PHE A 39 6.22 -6.66 -3.60
CA PHE A 39 5.05 -6.15 -4.32
C PHE A 39 3.98 -5.48 -3.44
N LYS A 40 4.31 -5.17 -2.17
CA LYS A 40 3.46 -4.41 -1.26
C LYS A 40 3.55 -2.92 -1.56
N TRP A 41 2.46 -2.22 -1.36
CA TRP A 41 2.39 -0.77 -1.47
C TRP A 41 2.71 -0.14 -0.13
N ALA A 42 3.47 0.94 -0.16
CA ALA A 42 3.74 1.76 1.00
C ALA A 42 3.88 3.22 0.56
N HIS A 43 3.63 4.16 1.47
CA HIS A 43 3.90 5.56 1.19
C HIS A 43 5.39 5.78 0.92
N GLU A 44 5.71 6.62 -0.06
CA GLU A 44 7.08 7.07 -0.33
C GLU A 44 7.71 7.76 0.89
N ASP A 45 6.89 8.32 1.78
CA ASP A 45 7.32 8.95 3.04
C ASP A 45 7.55 7.92 4.17
N CYS A 46 6.85 6.78 4.12
CA CYS A 46 6.99 5.70 5.10
C CYS A 46 8.07 4.68 4.73
N GLY A 47 8.34 4.51 3.43
CA GLY A 47 9.37 3.62 2.92
C GLY A 47 10.64 4.37 2.54
N ASP A 48 11.73 3.63 2.35
CA ASP A 48 12.99 4.19 1.87
C ASP A 48 13.09 4.04 0.34
N VAL A 49 13.21 5.16 -0.36
CA VAL A 49 13.46 5.15 -1.81
C VAL A 49 14.96 4.97 -2.04
N ALA A 50 15.39 3.76 -2.36
CA ALA A 50 16.77 3.48 -2.75
C ALA A 50 17.02 3.94 -4.20
N SER A 51 17.13 5.25 -4.41
CA SER A 51 17.55 6.05 -5.60
C SER A 51 17.03 5.70 -7.01
N ASN A 52 16.53 4.49 -7.27
CA ASN A 52 16.04 4.01 -8.55
C ASN A 52 15.06 2.83 -8.45
N ARG A 53 14.89 2.22 -7.26
CA ARG A 53 13.86 1.20 -6.98
C ARG A 53 13.24 1.50 -5.62
N PHE A 54 11.93 1.33 -5.54
CA PHE A 54 11.25 1.39 -4.24
C PHE A 54 11.36 0.03 -3.57
N LEU A 55 11.96 0.01 -2.38
CA LEU A 55 12.02 -1.17 -1.53
C LEU A 55 11.54 -0.73 -0.15
N CYS A 56 10.59 -1.46 0.43
CA CYS A 56 10.24 -1.21 1.82
C CYS A 56 11.43 -1.57 2.73
N SER A 57 11.55 -0.90 3.87
CA SER A 57 12.53 -1.21 4.92
C SER A 57 12.59 -2.69 5.29
N LEU A 58 11.47 -3.43 5.25
CA LEU A 58 11.46 -4.89 5.45
C LEU A 58 12.28 -5.66 4.40
N CYS A 59 12.37 -5.14 3.17
CA CYS A 59 13.15 -5.72 2.08
C CYS A 59 14.53 -5.06 1.89
N LEU A 60 14.81 -3.92 2.57
CA LEU A 60 16.12 -3.28 2.56
C LEU A 60 17.05 -3.81 3.65
N ASP A 61 16.50 -4.24 4.80
CA ASP A 61 17.26 -4.77 5.94
C ASP A 61 17.65 -6.26 5.82
N VAL A 62 17.57 -6.85 4.61
CA VAL A 62 17.82 -8.29 4.35
C VAL A 62 19.20 -8.57 3.78
#